data_AF-K7NJE2-F1
#
_entry.id   AF-K7NJE2-F1
#
_cell.length_a   1.000
_cell.length_b   1.000
_cell.length_c   1.000
_cell.angle_alpha   90.00
_cell.angle_beta   90.00
_cell.angle_gamma   90.00
#
_symmetry.space_group_name_H-M   'P 1'
#
loop_
_entity.id
_entity.type
_entity.pdbx_description
1 polymer ?
#
loop_
_entity_poly.entity_id
_entity_poly.type
_entity_poly.pdbx_seq_one_letter_code
_entity_poly.pdbx_strand_id
1 'polypeptide(L)'
;MLGFLSGVQLACGVVAIFGMAGTYNLIFIYTCELFPTVVRNAALGLASEAGQIGAIIAPLVVVMVTVNPSLPFAIIGVSGILGGFLAFKLPETLHRPLYETMAALEHAEPTTCV
;
A
#
# COMPACT_ATOMS: atom_id res chain seq x y z
N MET A 1 -28.39 -23.53 -0.05
CA MET A 1 -27.46 -22.99 0.98
C MET A 1 -26.06 -22.78 0.40
N LEU A 2 -25.48 -23.75 -0.33
CA LEU A 2 -24.15 -23.62 -0.97
C LEU A 2 -24.01 -22.41 -1.92
N GLY A 3 -25.04 -22.07 -2.71
CA GLY A 3 -24.98 -20.94 -3.65
C GLY A 3 -24.90 -19.55 -3.01
N PHE A 4 -25.41 -19.39 -1.78
CA PHE A 4 -25.36 -18.10 -1.07
C PHE A 4 -23.95 -17.80 -0.57
N LEU A 5 -23.24 -18.83 -0.09
CA LEU A 5 -21.83 -18.73 0.31
C LEU A 5 -20.93 -18.41 -0.88
N SER A 6 -21.18 -19.02 -2.06
CA SER A 6 -20.42 -18.70 -3.27
C SER A 6 -20.58 -17.25 -3.71
N GLY A 7 -21.80 -16.69 -3.63
CA GLY A 7 -22.05 -15.28 -3.93
C GLY A 7 -21.31 -14.33 -2.97
N VAL A 8 -21.32 -14.64 -1.67
CA VAL A 8 -20.61 -13.85 -0.64
C VAL A 8 -19.09 -13.89 -0.85
N GLN A 9 -18.52 -15.05 -1.17
CA GLN A 9 -17.08 -15.17 -1.45
C GLN A 9 -16.67 -14.39 -2.69
N LEU A 10 -17.48 -14.42 -3.75
CA LEU A 10 -17.23 -13.67 -4.98
C LEU A 10 -17.30 -12.17 -4.74
N ALA A 11 -18.32 -11.69 -4.02
CA ALA A 11 -18.47 -10.28 -3.67
C ALA A 11 -17.27 -9.78 -2.84
N CYS A 12 -16.85 -10.56 -1.83
CA CYS A 12 -15.67 -10.24 -1.02
C CYS A 12 -14.40 -10.15 -1.87
N GLY A 13 -14.19 -11.11 -2.78
CA GLY A 13 -13.03 -11.11 -3.70
C GLY A 13 -13.01 -9.90 -4.64
N VAL A 14 -14.17 -9.50 -5.18
CA VAL A 14 -14.27 -8.33 -6.07
C VAL A 14 -14.00 -7.02 -5.32
N VAL A 15 -14.52 -6.87 -4.10
CA VAL A 15 -14.24 -5.69 -3.27
C VAL A 15 -12.74 -5.62 -2.93
N ALA A 16 -12.13 -6.76 -2.61
CA ALA A 16 -10.71 -6.82 -2.29
C ALA A 16 -9.83 -6.43 -3.50
N ILE A 17 -10.09 -6.97 -4.70
CA ILE A 17 -9.26 -6.66 -5.87
C ILE A 17 -9.45 -5.21 -6.34
N PHE A 18 -10.66 -4.67 -6.25
CA PHE A 18 -10.93 -3.27 -6.57
C PHE A 18 -10.20 -2.33 -5.60
N GLY A 19 -10.27 -2.61 -4.29
CA GLY A 19 -9.54 -1.85 -3.28
C GLY A 19 -8.03 -1.89 -3.49
N MET A 20 -7.48 -3.07 -3.81
CA MET A 20 -6.06 -3.23 -4.11
C MET A 20 -5.65 -2.40 -5.34
N ALA A 21 -6.40 -2.50 -6.44
CA ALA A 21 -6.12 -1.76 -7.67
C ALA A 21 -6.19 -0.24 -7.47
N GLY A 22 -7.22 0.24 -6.76
CA GLY A 22 -7.37 1.65 -6.42
C GLY A 22 -6.21 2.18 -5.58
N THR A 23 -5.81 1.43 -4.54
CA THR A 23 -4.69 1.80 -3.67
C THR A 23 -3.37 1.85 -4.43
N TYR A 24 -3.12 0.88 -5.31
CA TYR A 24 -1.91 0.85 -6.13
C TYR A 24 -1.83 2.06 -7.07
N ASN A 25 -2.96 2.45 -7.66
CA ASN A 25 -3.04 3.64 -8.52
C ASN A 25 -2.82 4.95 -7.72
N LEU A 26 -3.43 5.06 -6.54
CA LEU A 26 -3.23 6.18 -5.62
C LEU A 26 -1.77 6.33 -5.20
N ILE A 27 -1.09 5.25 -4.83
CA ILE A 27 0.34 5.28 -4.49
C ILE A 27 1.16 5.78 -5.67
N PHE A 28 0.85 5.34 -6.89
CA PHE A 28 1.52 5.82 -8.08
C PHE A 28 1.35 7.33 -8.24
N ILE A 29 0.11 7.83 -8.21
CA ILE A 29 -0.19 9.27 -8.35
C ILE A 29 0.49 10.08 -7.25
N TYR A 30 0.39 9.66 -5.98
CA TYR A 30 1.06 10.33 -4.87
C TYR A 30 2.57 10.38 -5.03
N THR A 31 3.17 9.31 -5.54
CA THR A 31 4.61 9.28 -5.81
C THR A 31 4.98 10.25 -6.94
N CYS A 32 4.08 10.49 -7.89
CA CYS A 32 4.31 11.44 -8.99
C CYS A 32 4.19 12.90 -8.54
N GLU A 33 3.32 13.18 -7.57
CA GLU A 33 3.06 14.53 -7.07
C GLU A 33 4.02 14.94 -5.95
N LEU A 34 4.43 14.01 -5.09
CA LEU A 34 5.25 14.32 -3.92
C LEU A 34 6.76 14.34 -4.21
N PHE A 35 7.20 13.57 -5.22
CA PHE A 35 8.63 13.32 -5.46
C PHE A 35 9.09 13.85 -6.83
N PRO A 36 10.19 14.63 -6.87
CA PRO A 36 10.78 15.06 -8.13
C PRO A 36 11.42 13.88 -8.88
N THR A 37 11.60 14.03 -10.19
CA THR A 37 12.01 12.97 -11.14
C THR A 37 13.25 12.16 -10.74
N VAL A 38 14.16 12.73 -9.95
CA VAL A 38 15.38 12.07 -9.46
C VAL A 38 15.09 10.90 -8.51
N VAL A 39 14.09 11.05 -7.64
CA VAL A 39 13.73 10.06 -6.61
C VAL A 39 12.47 9.27 -6.94
N ARG A 40 11.65 9.76 -7.89
CA ARG A 40 10.40 9.11 -8.32
C ARG A 40 10.61 7.69 -8.84
N ASN A 41 11.61 7.45 -9.69
CA ASN A 41 11.88 6.11 -10.24
C ASN A 41 12.31 5.12 -9.15
N ALA A 42 13.10 5.58 -8.16
CA ALA A 42 13.50 4.75 -7.04
C ALA A 42 12.31 4.40 -6.13
N ALA A 43 11.46 5.38 -5.80
CA ALA A 43 10.27 5.17 -4.99
C ALA A 43 9.27 4.19 -5.64
N LEU A 44 9.01 4.35 -6.95
CA LEU A 44 8.16 3.43 -7.70
C LEU A 44 8.75 2.02 -7.78
N GLY A 45 10.08 1.90 -7.96
CA GLY A 45 10.79 0.63 -7.89
C GLY A 45 10.59 -0.06 -6.54
N LEU A 46 10.84 0.64 -5.45
CA LEU A 46 10.68 0.10 -4.09
C LEU A 46 9.23 -0.32 -3.80
N ALA A 47 8.23 0.44 -4.26
CA ALA A 47 6.82 0.08 -4.11
C ALA A 47 6.47 -1.21 -4.87
N SER A 48 6.99 -1.38 -6.09
CA SER A 48 6.81 -2.59 -6.90
C SER A 48 7.48 -3.81 -6.25
N GLU A 49 8.73 -3.65 -5.79
CA GLU A 49 9.47 -4.72 -5.11
C GLU A 49 8.79 -5.15 -3.81
N ALA A 50 8.22 -4.23 -3.03
CA ALA A 50 7.42 -4.55 -1.85
C ALA A 50 6.22 -5.46 -2.19
N GLY A 51 5.57 -5.23 -3.33
CA GLY A 51 4.51 -6.10 -3.84
C GLY A 51 5.02 -7.51 -4.22
N GLN A 52 6.20 -7.59 -4.85
CA GLN A 52 6.83 -8.88 -5.20
C GLN A 52 7.26 -9.68 -3.97
N ILE A 53 7.74 -9.03 -2.91
CA ILE A 53 8.04 -9.70 -1.63
C ILE A 53 6.77 -10.40 -1.10
N GLY A 54 5.62 -9.74 -1.18
CA GLY A 54 4.33 -10.36 -0.84
C GLY A 54 4.01 -11.61 -1.68
N ALA A 55 4.30 -11.57 -2.99
CA ALA A 55 4.11 -12.71 -3.88
C ALA A 55 5.03 -13.89 -3.55
N ILE A 56 6.27 -13.63 -3.11
CA ILE A 56 7.22 -14.66 -2.65
C ILE A 56 6.74 -15.30 -1.33
N ILE A 57 6.16 -14.50 -0.44
CA ILE A 57 5.62 -14.97 0.85
C ILE A 57 4.33 -15.80 0.66
N ALA A 58 3.54 -15.54 -0.38
CA ALA A 58 2.28 -16.23 -0.62
C ALA A 58 2.36 -17.78 -0.61
N PRO A 59 3.24 -18.45 -1.39
CA PRO A 59 3.36 -19.91 -1.34
C PRO A 59 3.87 -20.43 0.01
N LEU A 60 4.71 -19.67 0.71
CA LEU A 60 5.20 -20.03 2.05
C LEU A 60 4.04 -20.11 3.06
N VAL A 61 3.12 -19.15 2.99
CA VAL A 61 1.90 -19.10 3.82
C VAL A 61 0.95 -20.25 3.47
N VAL A 62 0.84 -20.62 2.19
CA VAL A 62 0.02 -21.77 1.76
C VAL A 62 0.59 -23.08 2.30
N VAL A 63 1.90 -23.27 2.30
CA VAL A 63 2.53 -24.49 2.86
C VAL A 63 2.24 -24.62 4.36
N MET A 64 2.18 -23.51 5.10
CA MET A 64 1.83 -23.51 6.53
C MET A 64 0.38 -23.92 6.83
N VAL A 65 -0.53 -23.90 5.84
CA VAL A 65 -1.93 -24.34 6.02
C VAL A 65 -2.03 -25.82 6.40
N THR A 66 -1.02 -26.61 6.05
CA THR A 66 -0.96 -28.06 6.30
C THR A 66 -0.93 -28.42 7.79
N VAL A 67 -0.45 -27.50 8.64
CA VAL A 67 -0.40 -27.68 10.10
C VAL A 67 -1.68 -27.17 10.76
N ASN A 68 -2.21 -26.03 10.31
CA ASN A 68 -3.49 -25.51 10.79
C ASN A 68 -4.18 -24.65 9.71
N PRO A 69 -5.43 -24.97 9.32
CA PRO A 69 -6.14 -24.26 8.27
C PRO A 69 -6.50 -22.81 8.63
N SER A 70 -6.52 -22.43 9.90
CA SER A 70 -6.90 -21.08 10.35
C SER A 70 -5.73 -20.08 10.35
N LEU A 71 -4.50 -20.59 10.37
CA LEU A 71 -3.28 -19.80 10.51
C LEU A 71 -3.00 -18.84 9.32
N PRO A 72 -3.09 -19.26 8.04
CA PRO A 72 -2.80 -18.36 6.92
C PRO A 72 -3.84 -17.26 6.76
N PHE A 73 -5.12 -17.55 7.05
CA PHE A 73 -6.16 -16.53 7.02
C PHE A 73 -5.93 -15.45 8.09
N ALA A 74 -5.48 -15.85 9.29
CA ALA A 74 -5.12 -14.91 10.33
C ALA A 74 -3.92 -14.03 9.91
N ILE A 75 -2.87 -14.62 9.32
CA ILE A 75 -1.67 -13.87 8.89
C ILE A 75 -2.03 -12.82 7.81
N ILE A 76 -2.78 -13.22 6.78
CA ILE A 76 -3.18 -12.32 5.68
C ILE A 76 -4.18 -11.26 6.18
N GLY A 77 -5.11 -11.64 7.04
CA GLY A 77 -6.08 -10.71 7.62
C GLY A 77 -5.41 -9.65 8.51
N VAL A 78 -4.51 -10.08 9.40
CA VAL A 78 -3.79 -9.17 10.31
C VAL A 78 -2.85 -8.24 9.53
N SER A 79 -2.14 -8.74 8.53
CA SER A 79 -1.25 -7.90 7.70
C SER A 79 -2.04 -6.87 6.89
N GLY A 80 -3.21 -7.23 6.36
CA GLY A 80 -4.12 -6.30 5.69
C GLY A 80 -4.68 -5.22 6.62
N ILE A 81 -5.11 -5.58 7.82
CA ILE A 81 -5.59 -4.61 8.83
C ILE A 81 -4.46 -3.67 9.25
N LEU A 82 -3.26 -4.20 9.48
CA LEU A 82 -2.10 -3.40 9.83
C LEU A 82 -1.76 -2.43 8.70
N GLY A 83 -1.71 -2.90 7.45
CA GLY A 83 -1.49 -2.07 6.27
C GLY A 83 -2.55 -0.97 6.11
N GLY A 84 -3.83 -1.30 6.30
CA GLY A 84 -4.93 -0.33 6.29
C GLY A 84 -4.82 0.70 7.41
N PHE A 85 -4.44 0.29 8.62
CA PHE A 85 -4.23 1.19 9.75
C PHE A 85 -3.04 2.14 9.52
N LEU A 86 -1.95 1.64 8.92
CA LEU A 86 -0.83 2.48 8.49
C LEU A 86 -1.27 3.47 7.41
N ALA A 87 -2.14 3.07 6.49
CA ALA A 87 -2.70 3.96 5.48
C ALA A 87 -3.59 5.06 6.10
N PHE A 88 -4.33 4.78 7.17
CA PHE A 88 -5.04 5.81 7.95
C PHE A 88 -4.10 6.79 8.66
N LYS A 89 -2.89 6.34 9.04
CA LYS A 89 -1.85 7.20 9.61
C LYS A 89 -1.11 8.02 8.57
N LEU A 90 -1.27 7.74 7.27
CA LEU A 90 -0.72 8.59 6.23
C LEU A 90 -1.48 9.93 6.28
N PRO A 91 -0.80 11.05 6.59
CA PRO A 91 -1.45 12.35 6.64
C PRO A 91 -2.04 12.65 5.26
N GLU A 92 -3.31 13.04 5.24
CA GLU A 92 -3.98 13.41 4.00
C GLU A 92 -3.15 14.53 3.33
N THR A 93 -2.64 14.24 2.13
CA THR A 93 -1.82 15.13 1.30
C THR A 93 -2.66 16.22 0.62
N LEU A 94 -3.98 16.19 0.80
CA LEU A 94 -4.92 17.16 0.30
C LEU A 94 -4.70 18.49 1.05
N HIS A 95 -4.07 19.48 0.39
CA HIS A 95 -3.80 20.87 0.84
C HIS A 95 -2.39 21.22 1.38
N ARG A 96 -1.33 20.44 1.11
CA ARG A 96 0.03 20.97 1.31
C ARG A 96 0.60 21.55 0.01
N PRO A 97 1.26 22.73 0.04
CA PRO A 97 1.87 23.30 -1.16
C PRO A 97 2.92 22.33 -1.69
N LEU A 98 2.77 21.95 -2.97
CA LEU A 98 3.68 21.06 -3.67
C LEU A 98 5.04 21.76 -3.80
N TYR A 99 6.06 21.27 -3.11
CA TYR A 99 7.42 21.69 -3.36
C TYR A 99 7.88 21.02 -4.66
N GLU A 100 7.69 21.71 -5.78
CA GLU A 100 8.05 21.29 -7.15
C GLU A 100 9.55 20.99 -7.33
N THR A 101 10.41 21.22 -6.34
CA THR A 101 11.87 21.07 -6.49
C THR A 101 12.55 20.80 -5.15
N MET A 102 13.53 19.89 -5.10
CA MET A 102 14.41 19.70 -3.93
C MET A 102 15.06 21.01 -3.49
N ALA A 103 15.36 21.91 -4.44
CA ALA A 103 15.87 23.25 -4.18
C ALA A 103 14.90 24.13 -3.39
N ALA A 104 13.59 23.96 -3.55
CA ALA A 104 12.57 24.73 -2.82
C ALA A 104 12.40 24.23 -1.37
N LEU A 105 12.63 22.93 -1.11
CA LEU A 105 12.72 22.38 0.25
C LEU A 105 13.98 22.86 0.97
N GLU A 106 15.12 22.87 0.28
CA GLU A 106 16.41 23.27 0.85
C GLU A 106 16.50 24.80 1.12
N HIS A 107 15.82 25.62 0.31
CA HIS A 107 15.72 27.07 0.55
C HIS A 107 14.69 27.48 1.62
N ALA A 108 13.85 26.57 2.11
CA ALA A 108 12.97 26.83 3.25
C ALA A 108 13.69 26.72 4.61
N GLU A 109 14.96 26.31 4.63
CA GLU A 109 15.72 26.08 5.87
C GLU A 109 16.99 26.94 6.08
N PRO A 110 16.98 28.26 5.80
CA PRO A 110 17.90 29.14 6.53
C PRO A 110 17.22 30.41 7.05
N THR A 111 16.09 30.32 7.77
CA THR A 111 15.67 31.43 8.67
C THR A 111 14.72 31.03 9.81
N THR A 112 14.85 29.85 10.41
CA THR A 112 14.50 29.69 11.84
C THR A 112 15.62 30.25 12.71
N CYS A 113 15.76 31.56 12.67
CA CYS A 113 16.42 32.42 13.64
C CYS A 113 15.82 33.83 13.45
N VAL A 114 14.58 34.08 13.90
CA VAL A 114 14.17 34.99 15.01
C VAL A 114 12.68 34.79 15.29
#